data_AF-A0A3M2M7P2-F1
#
_entry.id   AF-A0A3M2M7P2-F1
#
_cell.length_a   1.000
_cell.length_b   1.000
_cell.length_c   1.000
_cell.angle_alpha   90.00
_cell.angle_beta   90.00
_cell.angle_gamma   90.00
#
_symmetry.space_group_name_H-M   'P 1'
#
loop_
_entity.id
_entity.type
_entity.pdbx_description
1 polymer ?
#
loop_
_entity_poly.entity_id
_entity_poly.type
_entity_poly.pdbx_seq_one_letter_code
_entity_poly.pdbx_strand_id
1 'polypeptide(L)' 'MEPTAVGIVVRDPERPGAAARVECRERPSDGDRMWFWGPLGPLVEADRIPDAIVAIRSLLTHPSDGAR' A
#
# COMPACT_ATOMS: atom_id res chain seq x y z
N MET A 1 13.68 -17.80 -2.99
CA MET A 1 12.26 -17.87 -3.38
C MET A 1 11.78 -16.44 -3.39
N GLU A 2 11.65 -15.82 -4.56
CA GLU A 2 11.21 -14.42 -4.65
C GLU A 2 9.70 -14.36 -4.37
N PRO A 3 9.22 -13.57 -3.40
CA PRO A 3 7.78 -13.38 -3.25
C PRO A 3 7.29 -12.53 -4.43
N THR A 4 6.60 -13.19 -5.36
CA THR A 4 5.73 -12.57 -6.36
C THR A 4 4.52 -11.97 -5.66
N ALA A 5 4.69 -10.93 -4.86
CA ALA A 5 3.57 -10.27 -4.22
C ALA A 5 2.73 -9.60 -5.32
N VAL A 6 1.59 -10.21 -5.64
CA VAL A 6 0.59 -9.64 -6.55
C VAL A 6 0.03 -8.40 -5.86
N GLY A 7 0.35 -7.23 -6.40
CA GLY A 7 -0.14 -5.95 -5.91
C GLY A 7 -1.28 -5.40 -6.77
N ILE A 8 -2.12 -4.56 -6.17
CA ILE A 8 -3.12 -3.76 -6.89
C ILE A 8 -2.62 -2.32 -7.05
N VAL A 9 -3.02 -1.67 -8.13
CA VAL A 9 -2.79 -0.23 -8.31
C VAL A 9 -4.08 0.50 -7.97
N VAL A 10 -4.05 1.28 -6.91
CA VAL A 10 -5.15 2.17 -6.51
C VAL A 10 -4.95 3.52 -7.18
N ARG A 11 -6.01 4.08 -7.76
CA ARG A 11 -6.01 5.39 -8.42
C ARG A 11 -7.05 6.29 -7.77
N ASP A 12 -6.74 7.58 -7.66
CA ASP A 12 -7.72 8.59 -7.25
C ASP A 12 -8.38 9.19 -8.51
N PRO A 13 -9.68 8.96 -8.75
CA PRO A 13 -10.36 9.49 -9.92
C PRO A 13 -10.47 11.02 -9.91
N GLU A 14 -10.46 11.65 -8.73
CA GLU A 14 -10.54 13.11 -8.58
C GLU A 14 -9.17 13.78 -8.77
N ARG A 15 -8.08 13.01 -8.81
CA ARG A 15 -6.70 13.50 -8.96
C ARG A 15 -5.97 12.72 -10.05
N PRO A 16 -6.16 13.09 -11.33
CA PRO A 16 -5.47 12.45 -12.45
C PRO A 16 -3.95 12.39 -12.23
N GLY A 17 -3.38 11.19 -12.32
CA GLY A 17 -1.95 10.93 -12.09
C GLY A 17 -1.60 10.48 -10.68
N ALA A 18 -2.50 10.60 -9.69
CA ALA A 18 -2.31 10.03 -8.37
C ALA A 18 -2.60 8.53 -8.39
N ALA A 19 -1.55 7.73 -8.19
CA ALA A 19 -1.65 6.28 -8.11
C ALA A 19 -0.69 5.72 -7.05
N ALA A 20 -1.11 4.65 -6.38
CA ALA A 20 -0.30 3.93 -5.42
C ALA A 20 -0.39 2.42 -5.67
N ARG A 21 0.76 1.76 -5.73
CA ARG A 21 0.83 0.29 -5.70
C ARG A 21 0.69 -0.17 -4.26
N VAL A 22 -0.25 -1.07 -4.01
CA VAL A 22 -0.50 -1.66 -2.70
C VAL A 22 -0.36 -3.17 -2.80
N GLU A 23 0.41 -3.75 -1.89
CA GLU A 23 0.63 -5.19 -1.78
C GLU A 23 0.10 -5.70 -0.45
N CYS A 24 -0.39 -6.94 -0.42
CA CYS A 24 -0.77 -7.61 0.82
C CYS A 24 0.21 -8.76 1.07
N ARG A 25 1.01 -8.67 2.15
CA ARG A 25 2.00 -9.69 2.51
C ARG A 25 2.32 -9.64 4.00
N GLU A 26 2.89 -10.71 4.50
CA GLU A 26 3.31 -10.86 5.90
C GLU A 26 4.32 -9.78 6.32
N ARG A 27 4.23 -9.35 7.58
CA ARG A 27 5.25 -8.50 8.22
C ARG A 27 6.05 -9.35 9.21
N PRO A 28 7.32 -9.70 8.89
CA PRO A 28 8.11 -10.64 9.71
C PRO A 28 8.28 -10.25 11.18
N SER A 29 8.22 -8.95 11.50
CA SER A 29 8.36 -8.46 12.87
C SER A 29 7.09 -8.52 13.71
N ASP A 30 5.93 -8.87 13.13
CA ASP A 30 4.63 -8.88 13.81
C ASP A 30 4.00 -10.28 13.89
N GLY A 31 4.83 -11.32 14.04
CA GLY A 31 4.35 -12.70 14.09
C GLY A 31 3.66 -13.13 12.79
N ASP A 32 4.24 -12.74 11.66
CA ASP A 32 3.78 -13.06 10.31
C ASP A 32 2.34 -12.63 9.99
N ARG A 33 1.80 -11.66 10.74
CA ARG A 33 0.50 -11.06 10.41
C ARG A 33 0.54 -10.42 9.03
N MET A 34 -0.59 -10.46 8.32
CA MET A 34 -0.73 -9.85 7.00
C MET A 34 -0.84 -8.33 7.12
N TRP A 35 -0.11 -7.61 6.28
CA TRP A 35 -0.11 -6.15 6.22
C TRP A 35 -0.34 -5.68 4.79
N PHE A 36 -0.94 -4.49 4.68
CA PHE A 36 -0.87 -3.71 3.45
C PHE A 36 0.45 -2.95 3.40
N TRP A 37 1.11 -2.99 2.26
CA TRP A 37 2.39 -2.35 1.97
C TRP A 37 2.21 -1.36 0.85
N GLY A 38 2.78 -0.17 1.03
CA GLY A 38 2.93 0.84 -0.01
C GLY A 38 4.38 0.93 -0.49
N PRO A 39 4.67 1.85 -1.43
CA PRO A 39 6.01 2.02 -1.99
C PRO A 39 7.08 2.35 -0.93
N LEU A 40 6.67 2.95 0.19
CA LEU A 40 7.55 3.41 1.25
C LEU A 40 7.65 2.43 2.44
N GLY A 41 6.92 1.32 2.41
CA GLY A 41 6.94 0.32 3.47
C GLY A 41 5.55 -0.11 3.97
N PRO A 42 5.47 -0.73 5.16
CA PRO A 42 4.22 -1.22 5.71
C PRO A 42 3.31 -0.04 6.08
N LEU A 43 2.02 -0.15 5.77
CA LEU A 43 1.03 0.89 6.03
C LEU A 43 0.21 0.55 7.27
N VAL A 44 -0.46 -0.60 7.24
CA VAL A 44 -1.34 -1.07 8.30
C VAL A 44 -1.59 -2.58 8.18
N GLU A 45 -1.94 -3.20 9.29
CA GLU A 45 -2.40 -4.58 9.34
C GLU A 45 -3.66 -4.80 8.47
N ALA A 46 -3.72 -5.92 7.75
CA ALA A 46 -4.73 -6.21 6.73
C ALA A 46 -6.16 -6.30 7.28
N ASP A 47 -6.33 -6.70 8.54
CA ASP A 47 -7.66 -6.81 9.18
C ASP A 47 -8.23 -5.43 9.58
N ARG A 48 -7.45 -4.36 9.51
CA ARG A 48 -7.90 -2.99 9.83
C ARG A 48 -8.33 -2.23 8.59
N ILE A 49 -9.37 -2.73 7.92
CA ILE A 49 -9.85 -2.20 6.63
C ILE A 49 -10.13 -0.68 6.66
N PRO A 50 -10.81 -0.10 7.67
CA PRO A 50 -11.04 1.34 7.71
C PRO A 50 -9.74 2.15 7.78
N ASP A 51 -8.77 1.70 8.58
CA ASP A 51 -7.46 2.35 8.70
C ASP A 51 -6.66 2.24 7.39
N ALA A 52 -6.79 1.11 6.69
CA ALA A 52 -6.14 0.88 5.40
C ALA A 52 -6.62 1.88 4.34
N ILE A 53 -7.93 2.16 4.30
CA ILE A 53 -8.50 3.16 3.39
C ILE A 53 -7.89 4.55 3.69
N VAL A 54 -7.78 4.93 4.96
CA VAL A 54 -7.19 6.22 5.36
C VAL A 54 -5.70 6.30 4.99
N ALA A 55 -4.93 5.24 5.24
CA ALA A 55 -3.51 5.19 4.90
C ALA A 55 -3.28 5.28 3.38
N ILE A 56 -4.06 4.55 2.58
CA ILE A 56 -3.96 4.57 1.12
C ILE A 56 -4.35 5.95 0.55
N ARG A 57 -5.41 6.59 1.08
CA ARG A 57 -5.75 7.98 0.70
C ARG A 57 -4.64 8.96 1.02
N SER A 58 -3.95 8.75 2.14
CA SER A 58 -2.79 9.57 2.54
C SER A 58 -1.62 9.37 1.57
N LEU A 59 -1.35 8.14 1.11
CA LEU A 59 -0.36 7.87 0.06
C LEU A 59 -0.69 8.57 -1.25
N LEU A 60 -1.96 8.52 -1.69
CA LEU A 60 -2.38 9.18 -2.94
C LEU A 60 -2.28 10.71 -2.88
N THR A 61 -2.24 11.28 -1.67
CA THR A 61 -2.08 12.73 -1.46
C THR A 61 -0.62 13.18 -1.56
N HIS A 62 0.32 12.30 -1.23
CA HIS A 62 1.76 12.58 -1.24
C HIS A 62 2.40 11.81 -2.39
N PRO A 63 2.68 12.46 -3.54
CA PRO A 63 3.29 11.78 -4.67
C PRO A 63 4.60 11.16 -4.20
N SER A 64 4.69 9.83 -4.19
CA SER A 64 5.97 9.16 -4.17
C SER A 64 6.58 9.40 -5.55
N ASP A 65 7.56 10.30 -5.59
CA ASP A 65 8.38 10.58 -6.75
C ASP A 65 9.05 9.26 -7.20
N GLY A 66 8.47 8.64 -8.23
CA GLY A 66 8.83 7.30 -8.67
C GLY A 66 8.52 7.07 -10.14
N ALA A 67 8.38 8.15 -10.91
CA ALA A 67 8.34 8.14 -12.36
C ALA A 67 9.39 9.13 -12.87
N ARG A 68 10.66 8.71 -12.85
CA ARG A 68 11.71 9.35 -13.62
C ARG A 68 12.60 8.30 -14.27
#